data_AF-A0A6V7JZG5-F1
#
_entry.id   AF-A0A6V7JZG5-F1
#
_cell.length_a   1.000
_cell.length_b   1.000
_cell.length_c   1.000
_cell.angle_alpha   90.00
_cell.angle_beta   90.00
_cell.angle_gamma   90.00
#
_symmetry.space_group_name_H-M   'P 1'
#
loop_
_entity.id
_entity.type
_entity.pdbx_description
1 polymer ?
#
loop_
_entity_poly.entity_id
_entity_poly.type
_entity_poly.pdbx_seq_one_letter_code
_entity_poly.pdbx_strand_id
1 'polypeptide(L)' 'GLRVLFEDGSRLIYRLSGTGSSGATIRLYVDSYESNPATYNKDAQEVLKPIIDIALSLSKIKEYTGRNAPTVIT' A
#
# COMPACT_ATOMS: atom_id res chain seq x y z
N GLY A 1 5.13 -12.98 -0.91
CA GLY A 1 4.64 -11.59 -0.74
C GLY A 1 4.78 -11.25 0.72
N LEU A 2 5.41 -10.12 1.02
CA LEU A 2 5.63 -9.66 2.39
C LEU A 2 4.29 -9.12 2.94
N ARG A 3 3.96 -9.50 4.18
CA ARG A 3 2.71 -9.08 4.84
C ARG A 3 3.05 -8.42 6.16
N VAL A 4 2.47 -7.26 6.41
CA VAL A 4 2.47 -6.58 7.71
C VAL A 4 1.02 -6.60 8.19
N LEU A 5 0.79 -7.20 9.35
CA LEU A 5 -0.53 -7.31 9.98
C LEU A 5 -0.53 -6.41 11.20
N PHE A 6 -1.55 -5.59 11.33
CA PHE A 6 -1.74 -4.70 12.47
C PHE A 6 -2.76 -5.29 13.44
N GLU A 7 -2.67 -4.91 14.71
CA GLU A 7 -3.55 -5.43 15.78
C GLU A 7 -5.02 -5.02 15.58
N ASP A 8 -5.27 -3.91 14.89
CA ASP A 8 -6.60 -3.40 14.55
C ASP A 8 -7.29 -4.18 13.41
N GLY A 9 -6.59 -5.11 12.76
CA GLY A 9 -7.07 -5.88 11.62
C GLY A 9 -6.67 -5.32 10.25
N SER A 10 -6.01 -4.14 10.21
CA SER A 10 -5.46 -3.56 8.99
C SER A 10 -4.25 -4.37 8.47
N ARG A 11 -3.91 -4.23 7.19
CA ARG A 11 -2.81 -4.97 6.57
C ARG A 11 -2.16 -4.27 5.39
N LEU A 12 -0.85 -4.51 5.24
CA LEU A 12 -0.06 -4.16 4.07
C LEU A 12 0.50 -5.42 3.41
N ILE A 13 0.48 -5.45 2.08
CA ILE A 13 1.08 -6.55 1.31
C ILE A 13 1.96 -6.00 0.20
N TYR A 14 3.23 -6.41 0.19
CA TYR A 14 4.17 -6.13 -0.89
C TYR A 14 4.40 -7.38 -1.73
N ARG A 15 4.20 -7.28 -3.03
CA ARG A 15 4.45 -8.37 -3.97
C ARG A 15 5.30 -7.89 -5.14
N LEU A 16 6.49 -8.45 -5.26
CA LEU A 16 7.30 -8.33 -6.48
C LEU A 16 6.78 -9.35 -7.50
N SER A 17 6.60 -8.91 -8.75
CA SER A 17 6.10 -9.74 -9.84
C SER A 17 6.77 -9.38 -11.16
N GLY A 18 6.77 -10.31 -12.10
CA GLY A 18 7.19 -10.07 -13.48
C GLY A 18 8.66 -9.72 -13.63
N THR A 19 9.58 -10.50 -13.05
CA THR A 19 11.04 -10.31 -13.10
C THR A 19 11.68 -10.75 -14.42
N GLY A 20 10.99 -10.52 -15.55
CA GLY A 20 11.43 -10.91 -16.89
C GLY A 20 12.25 -9.82 -17.59
N SER A 21 12.35 -9.90 -18.92
CA SER A 21 13.11 -8.94 -19.74
C SER A 21 12.59 -7.50 -19.69
N SER A 22 11.33 -7.29 -19.30
CA SER A 22 10.67 -5.96 -19.26
C SER A 22 10.76 -5.25 -17.90
N GLY A 23 11.61 -5.73 -16.99
CA GLY A 23 11.80 -5.15 -15.66
C GLY A 23 11.09 -5.95 -14.57
N ALA A 24 10.62 -5.28 -13.51
CA ALA A 24 9.85 -5.89 -12.44
C ALA A 24 8.74 -4.93 -11.95
N THR A 25 7.64 -5.50 -11.48
CA THR A 25 6.51 -4.75 -10.93
C THR A 25 6.36 -5.03 -9.44
N ILE A 26 6.44 -3.98 -8.62
CA ILE A 26 6.05 -4.03 -7.21
C ILE A 26 4.56 -3.68 -7.12
N ARG A 27 3.78 -4.54 -6.48
CA ARG A 27 2.38 -4.30 -6.13
C ARG A 27 2.29 -4.08 -4.63
N LEU A 28 1.80 -2.92 -4.24
CA LEU A 28 1.47 -2.56 -2.87
C LEU A 28 -0.05 -2.67 -2.69
N TYR A 29 -0.49 -3.56 -1.81
CA TYR A 29 -1.88 -3.64 -1.39
C TYR A 29 -1.98 -3.05 0.01
N VAL A 30 -2.98 -2.20 0.20
CA VAL A 30 -3.25 -1.50 1.45
C VAL A 30 -4.70 -1.75 1.81
N ASP A 31 -4.93 -2.13 3.05
CA ASP A 31 -6.26 -2.42 3.59
C ASP A 31 -6.31 -1.89 5.02
N SER A 32 -7.23 -0.95 5.27
CA SER A 32 -7.43 -0.32 6.57
C SER A 32 -8.77 -0.77 7.10
N TYR A 33 -8.76 -1.48 8.23
CA TYR A 33 -9.99 -1.90 8.88
C TYR A 33 -10.64 -0.70 9.57
N GLU A 34 -11.94 -0.54 9.35
CA GLU A 34 -12.73 0.55 9.92
C GLU A 34 -14.01 -0.02 10.52
N SER A 35 -14.22 0.23 11.81
CA SER A 35 -15.44 -0.18 12.54
C SER A 35 -16.37 0.98 12.84
N ASN A 36 -15.94 2.22 12.57
CA ASN A 36 -16.71 3.42 12.81
C ASN A 36 -17.64 3.73 11.62
N PRO A 37 -18.97 3.70 11.78
CA PRO A 37 -19.89 3.99 10.68
C PRO A 37 -19.70 5.37 10.04
N ALA A 38 -19.11 6.33 10.75
CA ALA A 38 -18.80 7.65 10.22
C ALA A 38 -17.71 7.65 9.14
N THR A 39 -16.93 6.56 9.00
CA THR A 39 -15.88 6.44 7.97
C THR A 39 -16.36 5.75 6.70
N TYR A 40 -17.50 5.07 6.72
CA TYR A 40 -17.95 4.20 5.61
C TYR A 40 -18.26 4.97 4.31
N ASN A 41 -18.65 6.23 4.41
CA ASN A 41 -18.96 7.09 3.26
C ASN A 41 -17.84 8.09 2.95
N LYS A 42 -16.70 8.00 3.63
CA LYS A 42 -15.54 8.85 3.33
C LYS A 42 -14.83 8.34 2.09
N ASP A 43 -14.10 9.23 1.44
CA ASP A 43 -13.26 8.86 0.32
C ASP A 43 -12.18 7.87 0.77
N ALA A 44 -11.99 6.80 -0.02
CA ALA A 44 -11.04 5.75 0.33
C ALA A 44 -9.60 6.26 0.38
N GLN A 45 -9.21 7.23 -0.45
CA GLN A 45 -7.87 7.81 -0.42
C GLN A 45 -7.62 8.59 0.87
N GLU A 46 -8.65 9.24 1.42
CA GLU A 46 -8.54 9.92 2.71
C GLU A 46 -8.35 8.92 3.85
N VAL A 47 -9.17 7.86 3.88
CA VAL A 47 -9.13 6.83 4.94
C VAL A 47 -7.82 6.03 4.87
N LEU A 48 -7.37 5.67 3.67
CA LEU A 48 -6.16 4.87 3.48
C LEU A 48 -4.86 5.69 3.63
N LYS A 49 -4.92 7.02 3.58
CA LYS A 49 -3.72 7.88 3.60
C LYS A 49 -2.74 7.54 4.74
N PRO A 50 -3.17 7.37 6.01
CA PRO A 50 -2.22 7.13 7.10
C PRO A 50 -1.44 5.82 6.92
N ILE A 51 -2.11 4.75 6.50
CA ILE A 51 -1.47 3.45 6.30
C ILE A 51 -0.64 3.40 5.00
N ILE A 52 -1.00 4.18 3.98
CA ILE A 52 -0.16 4.40 2.79
C ILE A 52 1.15 5.09 3.20
N ASP A 53 1.09 6.14 4.02
CA ASP A 53 2.28 6.86 4.48
C ASP A 53 3.23 5.93 5.27
N ILE A 54 2.67 5.07 6.14
CA ILE A 54 3.41 4.01 6.83
C ILE A 54 4.04 3.04 5.83
N ALA A 55 3.30 2.60 4.81
CA ALA A 55 3.81 1.66 3.81
C ALA A 55 5.00 2.23 3.01
N LEU A 56 4.89 3.49 2.59
CA LEU A 56 5.95 4.18 1.85
C LEU A 56 7.19 4.40 2.73
N SER A 57 6.99 4.75 4.00
CA SER A 57 8.08 4.92 4.98
C SER A 57 8.80 3.60 5.27
N LEU A 58 8.06 2.53 5.56
CA LEU A 58 8.63 1.21 5.89
C LEU A 58 9.39 0.60 4.70
N SER A 59 8.82 0.68 3.50
CA SER A 59 9.41 0.05 2.32
C SER A 59 10.56 0.85 1.71
N LYS A 60 10.63 2.16 1.98
CA LYS A 60 11.54 3.10 1.31
C LYS A 60 11.47 2.96 -0.22
N ILE A 61 10.30 2.61 -0.77
CA ILE A 61 10.14 2.27 -2.18
C ILE A 61 10.57 3.42 -3.10
N LYS A 62 10.36 4.67 -2.69
CA LYS A 62 10.82 5.85 -3.41
C LYS A 62 12.35 5.92 -3.50
N GLU A 63 13.06 5.65 -2.40
CA GLU A 63 14.52 5.66 -2.35
C GLU A 63 15.12 4.54 -3.23
N TYR A 64 14.54 3.34 -3.17
CA TYR A 64 15.07 2.19 -3.91
C TYR A 64 14.67 2.14 -5.38
N THR A 65 13.56 2.78 -5.78
CA THR A 65 13.04 2.71 -7.16
C THR A 65 13.07 4.03 -7.91
N GLY A 66 13.30 5.15 -7.23
CA GLY A 66 13.19 6.50 -7.80
C GLY A 66 11.76 6.93 -8.16
N ARG A 67 10.74 6.14 -7.83
CA ARG A 67 9.34 6.43 -8.16
C ARG A 67 8.72 7.43 -7.18
N ASN A 68 8.15 8.50 -7.71
CA ASN A 68 7.42 9.51 -6.91
C ASN A 68 5.93 9.19 -6.75
N ALA A 69 5.38 8.32 -7.60
CA ALA A 69 3.97 7.93 -7.61
C ALA A 69 3.82 6.50 -8.17
N PRO A 70 2.74 5.78 -7.81
CA PRO A 70 2.41 4.52 -8.46
C PRO A 70 2.06 4.75 -9.94
N THR A 71 2.33 3.76 -10.78
CA THR A 71 1.96 3.81 -12.20
C THR A 71 0.46 3.57 -12.41
N VAL A 72 -0.17 2.78 -11.54
CA VAL A 72 -1.60 2.45 -11.57
C VAL A 72 -2.13 2.40 -10.13
N ILE A 73 -3.33 2.91 -9.92
CA ILE A 73 -4.12 2.80 -8.68
C ILE A 73 -5.44 2.10 -9.03
N THR A 74 -5.94 1.25 -8.14
CA THR A 74 -7.22 0.54 -8.27
C THR A 74 -7.94 0.59 -6.93
#